data_AF-A0A0D0CJ70-F1
#
_entry.id   AF-A0A0D0CJ70-F1
#
_cell.length_a   1.000
_cell.length_b   1.000
_cell.length_c   1.000
_cell.angle_alpha   90.00
_cell.angle_beta   90.00
_cell.angle_gamma   90.00
#
_symmetry.space_group_name_H-M   'P 1'
#
loop_
_entity.id
_entity.type
_entity.pdbx_description
1 polymer ?
#
loop_
_entity_poly.entity_id
_entity_poly.type
_entity_poly.pdbx_seq_one_letter_code
_entity_poly.pdbx_strand_id
1 'polypeptide(L)'
;MSLGGDKYDYEKIYADDPLYEELAFKARVWKVYNDEMDKLDSDRVEDWRDGLDALLVLGGLFSAVLTTFVVETSGRLDFDWGEVSANFLAESVALQRATMNSEVAPSLLTPTSKFHAQPLDVALNIL
;
A
#
# COMPACT_ATOMS: atom_id res chain seq x y z
N MET A 1 10.19 -1.33 47.40
CA MET A 1 9.01 -0.99 46.59
C MET A 1 8.61 0.42 46.97
N SER A 2 9.20 1.41 46.30
CA SER A 2 8.96 2.83 46.53
C SER A 2 9.36 3.58 45.27
N LEU A 3 8.81 4.79 45.12
CA LEU A 3 9.08 5.80 44.09
C LEU A 3 8.19 5.72 42.85
N GLY A 4 6.88 5.91 43.05
CA GLY A 4 5.95 6.28 41.98
C GLY A 4 4.82 7.23 42.39
N GLY A 5 4.69 7.57 43.68
CA GLY A 5 3.47 8.21 44.23
C GLY A 5 3.53 9.72 44.48
N ASP A 6 4.68 10.39 44.38
CA ASP A 6 4.81 11.77 44.91
C ASP A 6 4.39 12.88 43.93
N LYS A 7 4.28 12.61 42.62
CA LYS A 7 4.03 13.67 41.62
C LYS A 7 2.56 14.08 41.51
N TYR A 8 1.64 13.26 42.01
CA TYR A 8 0.18 13.46 41.91
C TYR A 8 -0.48 13.54 43.29
N ASP A 9 0.31 13.86 44.31
CA ASP A 9 -0.18 14.13 45.64
C ASP A 9 -0.83 15.53 45.67
N TYR A 10 -2.09 15.58 45.21
CA TYR A 10 -2.86 16.82 45.07
C TYR A 10 -3.08 17.54 46.40
N GLU A 11 -2.97 16.83 47.54
CA GLU A 11 -3.03 17.41 48.88
C GLU A 11 -1.79 18.27 49.19
N LYS A 12 -0.64 17.94 48.59
CA LYS A 12 0.59 18.76 48.69
C LYS A 12 0.66 19.86 47.63
N ILE A 13 0.04 19.65 46.47
CA ILE A 13 0.06 20.59 45.33
C ILE A 13 -0.92 21.75 45.55
N TYR A 14 -2.09 21.46 46.14
CA TYR A 14 -3.14 22.44 46.41
C TYR A 14 -3.53 22.39 47.89
N ALA A 15 -3.38 23.53 48.58
CA ALA A 15 -3.81 23.68 49.98
C ALA A 15 -5.33 23.46 50.13
N ASP A 16 -5.76 23.07 51.33
CA ASP A 16 -7.19 22.99 51.68
C ASP A 16 -7.86 24.35 51.48
N ASP A 17 -9.08 24.32 50.93
CA ASP A 17 -9.89 25.52 50.80
C ASP A 17 -10.45 25.93 52.18
N PRO A 18 -10.80 27.21 52.37
CA PRO A 18 -11.51 27.64 53.56
C PRO A 18 -12.85 26.92 53.72
N LEU A 19 -13.28 26.69 54.96
CA LEU A 19 -14.59 26.13 55.26
C LEU A 19 -15.68 26.96 54.54
N TYR A 20 -16.54 26.28 53.76
CA TYR A 20 -17.58 26.83 52.87
C TYR A 20 -17.13 27.38 51.50
N GLU A 21 -15.84 27.35 51.17
CA GLU A 21 -15.32 27.72 49.83
C GLU A 21 -14.94 26.53 48.96
N GLU A 22 -15.11 25.30 49.46
CA GLU A 22 -14.83 24.02 48.77
C GLU A 22 -15.58 23.81 47.42
N LEU A 23 -16.62 24.61 47.16
CA LEU A 23 -17.39 24.59 45.91
C LEU A 23 -17.23 25.88 45.09
N ALA A 24 -16.43 26.83 45.56
CA ALA A 24 -16.17 28.07 44.85
C ALA A 24 -15.45 27.78 43.52
N PHE A 25 -15.53 28.70 42.56
CA PHE A 25 -14.90 28.56 41.25
C PHE A 25 -13.38 28.31 41.31
N LYS A 26 -12.72 28.70 42.41
CA LYS A 26 -11.29 28.50 42.65
C LYS A 26 -10.97 27.34 43.59
N ALA A 27 -11.97 26.55 43.97
CA ALA A 27 -11.80 25.42 44.86
C ALA A 27 -10.80 24.42 44.27
N ARG A 28 -10.05 23.77 45.16
CA ARG A 28 -9.08 22.73 44.87
C ARG A 28 -9.66 21.64 43.99
N VAL A 29 -10.91 21.24 44.21
CA VAL A 29 -11.57 20.17 43.43
C VAL A 29 -11.54 20.45 41.93
N TRP A 30 -11.74 21.71 41.52
CA TRP A 30 -11.74 22.10 40.10
C TRP A 30 -10.33 22.13 39.50
N LYS A 31 -9.33 22.51 40.30
CA LYS A 31 -7.93 22.51 39.87
C LYS A 31 -7.42 21.09 39.69
N VAL A 32 -7.72 20.20 40.64
CA VAL A 32 -7.39 18.77 40.56
C VAL A 32 -8.11 18.12 39.38
N TYR A 33 -9.39 18.42 39.18
CA TYR A 33 -10.14 17.92 38.04
C TYR A 33 -9.49 18.33 36.71
N ASN A 34 -9.14 19.60 36.54
CA ASN A 34 -8.52 20.08 35.31
C ASN A 34 -7.13 19.45 35.08
N ASP A 35 -6.28 19.33 36.10
CA ASP A 35 -4.98 18.66 35.97
C ASP A 35 -5.13 17.19 35.55
N GLU A 36 -6.14 16.50 36.08
CA GLU A 36 -6.40 15.10 35.73
C GLU A 36 -6.98 14.98 34.31
N MET A 37 -7.84 15.91 33.91
CA MET A 37 -8.38 15.98 32.55
C MET A 37 -7.30 16.29 31.52
N ASP A 38 -6.41 17.25 31.80
CA ASP A 38 -5.32 17.64 30.90
C ASP A 38 -4.35 16.47 30.65
N LYS A 39 -4.04 15.67 31.68
CA LYS A 39 -3.26 14.44 31.49
C LYS A 39 -3.99 13.43 30.64
N LEU A 40 -5.24 13.13 30.99
CA LEU A 40 -6.01 12.11 30.30
C LEU A 40 -6.25 12.48 28.83
N ASP A 41 -6.40 13.77 28.52
CA ASP A 41 -6.48 14.26 27.15
C ASP A 41 -5.12 14.17 26.45
N SER A 42 -4.03 14.60 27.09
CA SER A 42 -2.67 14.51 26.52
C SER A 42 -2.27 13.07 26.21
N ASP A 43 -2.45 12.14 27.15
CA ASP A 43 -2.11 10.73 26.98
C ASP A 43 -2.94 10.10 25.85
N ARG A 44 -4.23 10.46 25.76
CA ARG A 44 -5.08 9.98 24.66
C ARG A 44 -4.70 10.57 23.31
N VAL A 45 -4.39 11.85 23.24
CA VAL A 45 -3.97 12.49 21.99
C VAL A 45 -2.67 11.87 21.49
N GLU A 46 -1.75 11.52 22.40
CA GLU A 46 -0.53 10.79 22.09
C GLU A 46 -0.81 9.38 21.53
N ASP A 47 -1.65 8.59 22.19
CA ASP A 47 -2.05 7.26 21.70
C ASP A 47 -2.72 7.32 20.32
N TRP A 48 -3.58 8.32 20.11
CA TRP A 48 -4.24 8.54 18.83
C TRP A 48 -3.26 8.95 17.73
N ARG A 49 -2.28 9.79 18.06
CA ARG A 49 -1.22 10.19 17.13
C ARG A 49 -0.42 8.99 16.67
N ASP A 50 -0.02 8.11 17.59
CA ASP A 50 0.76 6.92 17.27
C ASP A 50 -0.07 5.90 16.46
N GLY A 51 -1.36 5.75 16.77
CA GLY A 51 -2.29 4.97 15.95
C GLY A 51 -2.47 5.52 14.53
N LEU A 52 -2.54 6.85 14.40
CA LEU A 52 -2.66 7.52 13.10
C LEU A 52 -1.37 7.41 12.28
N ASP A 53 -0.19 7.51 12.90
CA ASP A 53 1.10 7.29 12.23
C ASP A 53 1.17 5.86 11.64
N ALA A 54 0.80 4.85 12.42
CA ALA A 54 0.74 3.47 11.93
C ALA A 54 -0.25 3.31 10.75
N LEU A 55 -1.44 3.92 10.84
CA LEU A 55 -2.42 3.90 9.75
C LEU A 55 -1.91 4.63 8.50
N LEU A 56 -1.19 5.74 8.65
CA LEU A 56 -0.60 6.48 7.52
C LEU A 56 0.51 5.67 6.84
N VAL A 57 1.36 5.00 7.60
CA VAL A 57 2.39 4.11 7.04
C VAL A 57 1.75 2.95 6.29
N LEU A 58 0.73 2.31 6.87
CA LEU A 58 -0.01 1.24 6.21
C LEU A 58 -0.74 1.74 4.96
N GLY A 59 -1.40 2.89 5.02
CA GLY A 59 -2.10 3.52 3.91
C GLY A 59 -1.15 3.89 2.77
N GLY A 60 0.02 4.46 3.10
CA GLY A 60 1.06 4.79 2.13
C GLY A 60 1.63 3.56 1.43
N LEU A 61 1.96 2.51 2.19
CA LEU A 61 2.45 1.24 1.64
C LEU A 61 1.38 0.55 0.79
N PHE A 62 0.14 0.50 1.27
CA PHE A 62 -0.99 -0.07 0.54
C PHE A 62 -1.23 0.68 -0.78
N SER A 63 -1.22 2.01 -0.74
CA SER A 63 -1.36 2.82 -1.95
C SER A 63 -0.21 2.59 -2.93
N ALA A 64 1.03 2.45 -2.46
CA ALA A 64 2.19 2.18 -3.33
C ALA A 64 2.07 0.80 -4.01
N VAL A 65 1.66 -0.23 -3.25
CA VAL A 65 1.41 -1.57 -3.79
C VAL A 65 0.27 -1.53 -4.80
N LEU A 66 -0.83 -0.85 -4.49
CA LEU A 66 -1.96 -0.67 -5.41
C LEU A 66 -1.56 0.06 -6.69
N THR A 67 -0.79 1.16 -6.61
CA THR A 67 -0.31 1.89 -7.78
C THR A 67 0.55 0.99 -8.65
N THR A 68 1.47 0.23 -8.06
CA THR A 68 2.32 -0.73 -8.80
C THR A 68 1.47 -1.81 -9.45
N PHE A 69 0.50 -2.37 -8.72
CA PHE A 69 -0.44 -3.35 -9.25
C PHE A 69 -1.22 -2.79 -10.44
N VAL A 70 -1.74 -1.56 -10.35
CA VAL A 70 -2.47 -0.90 -11.44
C VAL A 70 -1.57 -0.66 -12.65
N VAL A 71 -0.33 -0.22 -12.46
CA VAL A 71 0.62 0.00 -13.57
C VAL A 71 0.94 -1.32 -14.27
N GLU A 72 1.28 -2.37 -13.51
CA GLU A 72 1.61 -3.69 -14.06
C GLU A 72 0.42 -4.36 -14.75
N THR A 73 -0.76 -4.28 -14.13
CA THR A 73 -1.98 -4.87 -14.71
C THR A 73 -2.45 -4.09 -15.92
N SER A 74 -2.39 -2.76 -15.93
CA SER A 74 -2.77 -1.97 -17.10
C SER A 74 -1.89 -2.29 -18.31
N GLY A 75 -0.57 -2.47 -18.12
CA GLY A 75 0.34 -2.91 -19.19
C GLY A 75 0.04 -4.34 -19.68
N ARG A 76 -0.43 -5.22 -18.80
CA ARG A 76 -0.84 -6.59 -19.17
C ARG A 76 -2.22 -6.69 -19.82
N LEU A 77 -3.05 -5.66 -19.68
CA LEU A 77 -4.36 -5.60 -20.33
C LEU A 77 -4.29 -4.98 -21.74
N ASP A 78 -3.13 -4.47 -22.15
CA ASP A 78 -2.95 -3.96 -23.50
C ASP A 78 -2.82 -5.11 -24.51
N PHE A 79 -3.13 -4.80 -25.76
CA PHE A 79 -3.02 -5.74 -26.86
C PHE A 79 -1.53 -6.07 -27.11
N ASP A 80 -1.21 -7.33 -27.41
CA ASP A 80 0.13 -7.66 -27.91
C ASP A 80 0.31 -7.09 -29.33
N TRP A 81 0.84 -5.87 -29.41
CA TRP A 81 1.13 -5.20 -30.68
C TRP A 81 2.13 -5.97 -31.56
N GLY A 82 2.94 -6.85 -30.97
CA GLY A 82 3.78 -7.80 -31.70
C GLY A 82 2.93 -8.82 -32.46
N GLU A 83 1.92 -9.39 -31.82
CA GLU A 83 0.96 -10.30 -32.46
C GLU A 83 0.15 -9.58 -33.56
N VAL A 84 -0.36 -8.37 -33.30
CA VAL A 84 -1.14 -7.59 -34.28
C VAL A 84 -0.32 -7.30 -35.53
N SER A 85 0.91 -6.79 -35.35
CA SER A 85 1.78 -6.44 -36.46
C SER A 85 2.19 -7.68 -37.26
N ALA A 86 2.49 -8.80 -36.60
CA ALA A 86 2.79 -10.06 -37.25
C ALA A 86 1.60 -10.61 -38.03
N ASN A 87 0.37 -10.49 -37.51
CA ASN A 87 -0.87 -10.85 -38.22
C ASN A 87 -1.05 -10.00 -39.48
N PHE A 88 -0.88 -8.68 -39.38
CA PHE A 88 -1.00 -7.78 -40.53
C PHE A 88 0.06 -8.06 -41.61
N LEU A 89 1.31 -8.31 -41.19
CA LEU A 89 2.39 -8.70 -42.11
C LEU A 89 2.08 -10.04 -42.80
N ALA A 90 1.62 -11.05 -42.05
CA ALA A 90 1.24 -12.34 -42.63
C ALA A 90 0.11 -12.20 -43.66
N GLU A 91 -0.89 -11.37 -43.38
CA GLU A 91 -1.98 -11.06 -44.31
C GLU A 91 -1.47 -10.35 -45.56
N SER A 92 -0.62 -9.33 -45.41
CA SER A 92 -0.04 -8.61 -46.55
C SER A 92 0.75 -9.53 -47.49
N VAL A 93 1.53 -10.47 -46.93
CA VAL A 93 2.28 -11.48 -47.69
C VAL A 93 1.35 -12.48 -48.35
N ALA A 94 0.23 -12.84 -47.72
CA ALA A 94 -0.80 -13.70 -48.34
C ALA A 94 -1.47 -13.01 -49.55
N LEU A 95 -1.85 -11.73 -49.41
CA LEU A 95 -2.43 -10.94 -50.50
C LEU A 95 -1.45 -10.72 -51.66
N GLN A 96 -0.18 -10.46 -51.37
CA GLN A 96 0.85 -10.32 -52.40
C GLN A 96 1.02 -11.64 -53.18
N ARG A 97 1.05 -12.79 -52.49
CA ARG A 97 1.15 -14.10 -53.15
C ARG A 97 -0.07 -14.44 -54.00
N ALA A 98 -1.27 -14.13 -53.53
CA ALA A 98 -2.50 -14.33 -54.28
C ALA A 98 -2.54 -13.45 -55.55
N THR A 99 -2.05 -12.21 -55.46
CA THR A 99 -1.97 -11.30 -56.61
C THR A 99 -0.90 -11.72 -57.61
N MET A 100 0.23 -12.24 -57.12
CA MET A 100 1.37 -12.67 -57.93
C MET A 100 1.28 -14.12 -58.42
N ASN A 101 0.21 -14.86 -58.11
CA ASN A 101 0.09 -16.31 -58.34
C ASN A 101 1.37 -17.08 -57.94
N SER A 102 1.91 -16.77 -56.76
CA SER A 102 3.16 -17.35 -56.29
C SER A 102 3.00 -18.82 -55.90
N GLU A 103 3.86 -19.70 -56.45
CA GLU A 103 3.92 -21.13 -56.10
C GLU A 103 4.74 -21.42 -54.83
N VAL A 104 5.26 -20.38 -54.16
CA VAL A 104 6.05 -20.54 -52.94
C VAL A 104 5.15 -20.95 -51.77
N ALA A 105 5.47 -22.10 -51.18
CA ALA A 105 4.73 -22.66 -50.05
C ALA A 105 4.68 -21.69 -48.84
N PRO A 106 3.56 -21.61 -48.11
CA PRO A 106 3.43 -20.79 -46.91
C PRO A 106 4.34 -21.25 -45.76
N SER A 107 4.69 -20.31 -44.89
CA SER A 107 5.39 -20.60 -43.64
C SER A 107 4.52 -21.49 -42.73
N LEU A 108 5.16 -22.45 -42.05
CA LEU A 108 4.50 -23.31 -41.07
C LEU A 108 4.29 -22.61 -39.71
N LEU A 109 4.94 -21.47 -39.50
CA LEU A 109 4.79 -20.63 -38.33
C LEU A 109 3.71 -19.58 -38.59
N THR A 110 2.79 -19.45 -37.63
CA THR A 110 1.81 -18.37 -37.57
C THR A 110 2.18 -17.41 -36.44
N PRO A 111 1.71 -16.16 -36.48
CA PRO A 111 1.93 -15.16 -35.42
C PRO A 111 1.49 -15.63 -34.02
N THR A 112 0.52 -16.54 -33.96
CA THR A 112 -0.01 -17.15 -32.72
C THR A 112 0.67 -18.47 -32.35
N SER A 113 1.64 -18.94 -33.12
CA SER A 113 2.32 -20.21 -32.85
C SER A 113 3.14 -20.13 -31.56
N LYS A 114 2.87 -21.03 -30.62
CA LYS A 114 3.64 -21.12 -29.38
C LYS A 114 4.97 -21.80 -29.66
N PHE A 115 6.04 -21.29 -29.07
CA PHE A 115 7.34 -21.93 -29.12
C PHE A 115 7.26 -23.35 -28.54
N HIS A 116 7.74 -24.33 -29.32
CA HIS A 116 7.91 -25.70 -28.89
C HIS A 116 9.35 -26.10 -29.20
N ALA A 117 10.20 -26.17 -28.17
CA ALA A 117 11.54 -26.71 -28.32
C ALA A 117 11.44 -28.18 -28.69
N GLN A 118 12.17 -28.62 -29.72
CA GLN A 118 12.24 -30.04 -30.00
C GLN A 118 13.03 -30.73 -28.88
N PRO A 119 12.61 -31.92 -28.41
CA PRO A 119 13.30 -32.64 -27.33
C PRO A 119 14.79 -32.89 -27.60
N LEU A 120 15.22 -32.84 -28.87
CA LEU A 120 16.61 -32.99 -29.29
C LEU A 120 17.46 -31.72 -29.05
N ASP A 121 16.84 -30.53 -28.98
CA ASP A 121 17.51 -29.23 -28.84
C ASP A 121 17.72 -28.81 -27.38
N VAL A 122 17.19 -29.58 -26.42
CA VAL A 122 17.37 -29.33 -24.98
C VAL A 122 18.65 -30.04 -24.50
N ALA A 123 19.81 -29.55 -24.95
CA ALA A 123 21.10 -29.98 -24.41
C ALA A 123 21.32 -29.34 -23.03
N LEU A 124 20.87 -30.03 -21.98
CA LEU A 124 21.12 -29.64 -20.60
C LEU A 124 22.62 -29.73 -20.29
N ASN A 125 23.22 -28.63 -19.84
CA ASN A 125 24.49 -28.68 -19.14
C ASN A 125 24.23 -29.16 -17.70
N ILE A 126 24.05 -30.47 -17.54
CA ILE A 126 24.04 -31.17 -16.26
C ILE A 126 25.48 -31.54 -15.94
N LEU A 127 26.22 -30.61 -15.31
CA LEU A 127 27.42 -30.93 -14.55
C LEU A 127 27.56 -29.98 -13.36
#